data_AF-A0A8T5TGV9-F1
#
_entry.id   AF-A0A8T5TGV9-F1
#
_cell.length_a   1.000
_cell.length_b   1.000
_cell.length_c   1.000
_cell.angle_alpha   90.00
_cell.angle_beta   90.00
_cell.angle_gamma   90.00
#
_symmetry.space_group_name_H-M   'P 1'
#
loop_
_entity.id
_entity.type
_entity.pdbx_description
1 polymer ?
#
loop_
_entity_poly.entity_id
_entity_poly.type
_entity_poly.pdbx_seq_one_letter_code
_entity_poly.pdbx_strand_id
1 'polypeptide(L)'
;MINSDNGIKQEKKINLNNKNQAVNQRGKFIKFLLYGISFLPLLSAHHPECEKFSKSHTINFGKIRFCIGCFVGYPAAFIALFLIDFLNLNSSILYPFFLTLSIIFLATFILSPLKLTKNKKIKITQKIFIGIGAALLYSWILGLPNPARTNSSIAFIVLYLLISILNVYHALGFLNACYTCETPFDW
;
A
#
# COMPACT_ATOMS: atom_id res chain seq x y z
N MET A 1 -32.00 -61.08 -11.87
CA MET A 1 -30.91 -60.63 -10.97
C MET A 1 -30.35 -59.33 -11.54
N ILE A 2 -30.85 -58.19 -11.06
CA ILE A 2 -30.45 -56.86 -11.55
C ILE A 2 -29.42 -56.27 -10.59
N ASN A 3 -28.40 -55.67 -11.21
CA ASN A 3 -27.06 -55.39 -10.73
C ASN A 3 -27.04 -54.21 -9.72
N SER A 4 -27.24 -54.51 -8.42
CA SER A 4 -27.30 -53.51 -7.33
C SER A 4 -25.94 -52.91 -6.92
N ASP A 5 -24.82 -53.45 -7.40
CA ASP A 5 -23.48 -53.07 -6.94
C ASP A 5 -22.88 -51.85 -7.67
N ASN A 6 -23.45 -51.43 -8.81
CA ASN A 6 -22.90 -50.34 -9.61
C ASN A 6 -23.28 -48.94 -9.09
N GLY A 7 -24.41 -48.80 -8.37
CA GLY A 7 -24.84 -47.51 -7.81
C GLY A 7 -23.97 -47.02 -6.66
N ILE A 8 -23.59 -47.92 -5.75
CA ILE A 8 -22.80 -47.59 -4.54
C ILE A 8 -21.39 -47.13 -4.91
N LYS A 9 -20.81 -47.64 -6.00
CA LYS A 9 -19.47 -47.23 -6.48
C LYS A 9 -19.48 -45.85 -7.13
N GLN A 10 -20.55 -45.45 -7.81
CA GLN A 10 -20.66 -44.12 -8.41
C GLN A 10 -20.83 -43.03 -7.34
N GLU A 11 -21.66 -43.28 -6.33
CA GLU A 11 -21.95 -42.29 -5.28
C GLU A 11 -20.73 -42.02 -4.39
N LYS A 12 -19.92 -43.05 -4.08
CA LYS A 12 -18.63 -42.88 -3.39
C LYS A 12 -17.61 -42.07 -4.19
N LYS A 13 -17.56 -42.22 -5.52
CA LYS A 13 -16.64 -41.46 -6.39
C LYS A 13 -17.00 -39.97 -6.43
N ILE A 14 -18.29 -39.63 -6.49
CA ILE A 14 -18.76 -38.24 -6.50
C ILE A 14 -18.43 -37.54 -5.17
N ASN A 15 -18.66 -38.22 -4.04
CA ASN A 15 -18.33 -37.68 -2.72
C ASN A 15 -16.82 -37.48 -2.51
N LEU A 16 -15.96 -38.37 -3.04
CA LEU A 16 -14.50 -38.18 -2.97
C LEU A 16 -14.04 -36.98 -3.81
N ASN A 17 -14.60 -36.78 -5.00
CA ASN A 17 -14.23 -35.66 -5.88
C ASN A 17 -14.62 -34.30 -5.29
N ASN A 18 -15.81 -34.18 -4.69
CA ASN A 18 -16.25 -32.94 -4.03
C ASN A 18 -15.40 -32.61 -2.80
N LYS A 19 -15.02 -33.63 -2.01
CA LYS A 19 -14.14 -33.45 -0.85
C LYS A 19 -12.73 -32.98 -1.27
N ASN A 20 -12.21 -33.51 -2.37
CA ASN A 20 -10.91 -33.12 -2.93
C ASN A 20 -10.91 -31.69 -3.52
N GLN A 21 -12.02 -31.26 -4.16
CA GLN A 21 -12.15 -29.89 -4.65
C GLN A 21 -12.21 -28.86 -3.51
N ALA A 22 -12.93 -29.15 -2.43
CA ALA A 22 -13.02 -28.25 -1.26
C ALA A 22 -11.68 -28.09 -0.52
N VAL A 23 -10.89 -29.17 -0.42
CA VAL A 23 -9.54 -29.13 0.18
C VAL A 23 -8.57 -28.32 -0.69
N ASN A 24 -8.67 -28.45 -2.02
CA ASN A 24 -7.81 -27.72 -2.96
C ASN A 24 -8.13 -26.21 -2.96
N GLN A 25 -9.41 -25.82 -2.87
CA GLN A 25 -9.80 -24.41 -2.75
C GLN A 25 -9.35 -23.79 -1.41
N ARG A 26 -9.48 -24.50 -0.29
CA ARG A 26 -8.94 -24.06 1.00
C ARG A 26 -7.42 -23.85 0.94
N GLY A 27 -6.70 -24.76 0.28
CA GLY A 27 -5.25 -24.63 0.09
C GLY A 27 -4.84 -23.40 -0.73
N LYS A 28 -5.60 -23.04 -1.77
CA LYS A 28 -5.36 -21.82 -2.56
C LYS A 28 -5.63 -20.54 -1.75
N PHE A 29 -6.71 -20.50 -0.97
CA PHE A 29 -7.03 -19.34 -0.13
C PHE A 29 -6.01 -19.13 0.97
N ILE A 30 -5.58 -20.21 1.65
CA ILE A 30 -4.53 -20.14 2.68
C ILE A 30 -3.20 -19.68 2.08
N LYS A 31 -2.83 -20.16 0.88
CA LYS A 31 -1.63 -19.68 0.17
C LYS A 31 -1.72 -18.19 -0.16
N PHE A 32 -2.86 -17.71 -0.67
CA PHE A 32 -3.07 -16.29 -0.94
C PHE A 32 -2.98 -15.44 0.33
N LEU A 33 -3.55 -15.93 1.43
CA LEU A 33 -3.50 -15.27 2.74
C LEU A 33 -2.08 -15.26 3.32
N LEU A 34 -1.34 -16.36 3.19
CA LEU A 34 0.09 -16.43 3.53
C LEU A 34 0.94 -15.48 2.69
N TYR A 35 0.65 -15.35 1.39
CA TYR A 35 1.30 -14.34 0.54
C TYR A 35 0.99 -12.91 1.03
N GLY A 36 -0.26 -12.61 1.39
CA GLY A 36 -0.61 -11.33 2.01
C GLY A 36 0.12 -11.05 3.33
N ILE A 37 0.24 -12.08 4.19
CA ILE A 37 1.04 -12.02 5.43
C ILE A 37 2.55 -11.88 5.13
N SER A 38 3.01 -12.31 3.96
CA SER A 38 4.41 -12.11 3.55
C SER A 38 4.74 -10.65 3.23
N PHE A 39 3.73 -9.82 2.96
CA PHE A 39 3.87 -8.36 2.81
C PHE A 39 3.69 -7.60 4.13
N LEU A 40 3.27 -8.27 5.21
CA LEU A 40 3.17 -7.67 6.53
C LEU A 40 4.49 -7.02 7.00
N PRO A 41 5.68 -7.59 6.75
CA PRO A 41 6.97 -6.94 7.05
C PRO A 41 7.15 -5.55 6.43
N LEU A 42 6.56 -5.29 5.25
CA LEU A 42 6.59 -3.99 4.58
C LEU A 42 5.60 -2.96 5.19
N LEU A 43 4.56 -3.44 5.87
CA LEU A 43 3.55 -2.62 6.55
C LEU A 43 3.80 -2.47 8.05
N SER A 44 4.48 -3.45 8.63
CA SER A 44 4.90 -3.48 10.02
C SER A 44 6.13 -2.60 10.20
N ALA A 45 6.22 -1.96 11.37
CA ALA A 45 7.38 -1.14 11.70
C ALA A 45 8.65 -2.02 11.72
N HIS A 46 9.44 -1.97 10.65
CA HIS A 46 10.79 -2.57 10.60
C HIS A 46 11.79 -1.78 11.46
N HIS A 47 11.32 -1.09 12.49
CA HIS A 47 12.15 -0.25 13.35
C HIS A 47 12.54 -1.04 14.61
N PRO A 48 13.80 -0.93 15.04
CA PRO A 48 14.24 -1.48 16.32
C PRO A 48 13.38 -0.94 17.46
N GLU A 49 13.22 -1.71 18.54
CA GLU A 49 12.38 -1.38 19.69
C GLU A 49 12.98 -0.22 20.52
N CYS A 50 13.09 0.97 19.94
CA CYS A 50 13.55 2.17 20.62
C CYS A 50 12.35 2.99 21.10
N GLU A 51 12.29 3.30 22.41
CA GLU A 51 11.21 4.09 23.02
C GLU A 51 11.04 5.48 22.39
N LYS A 52 12.13 6.08 21.88
CA LYS A 52 12.09 7.39 21.20
C LYS A 52 11.36 7.33 19.85
N PHE A 53 11.41 6.19 19.15
CA PHE A 53 10.79 6.01 17.83
C PHE A 53 9.38 5.42 17.91
N SER A 54 9.11 4.54 18.88
CA SER A 54 7.86 3.78 18.97
C SER A 54 6.63 4.67 19.13
N LYS A 55 6.71 5.75 19.92
CA LYS A 55 5.53 6.57 20.30
C LYS A 55 4.96 7.44 19.18
N SER A 56 5.76 7.86 18.19
CA SER A 56 5.38 8.93 17.24
C SER A 56 5.29 8.51 15.76
N HIS A 57 5.76 7.31 15.39
CA HIS A 57 5.78 6.83 14.01
C HIS A 57 4.90 5.60 13.75
N THR A 58 4.37 4.99 14.81
CA THR A 58 3.56 3.77 14.72
C THR A 58 2.13 3.98 15.25
N ILE A 59 1.19 3.22 14.69
CA ILE A 59 -0.15 3.01 15.24
C ILE A 59 -0.20 1.55 15.70
N ASN A 60 -0.63 1.34 16.95
CA ASN A 60 -0.76 0.00 17.52
C ASN A 60 -2.20 -0.46 17.39
N PHE A 61 -2.41 -1.62 16.77
CA PHE A 61 -3.70 -2.30 16.75
C PHE A 61 -3.51 -3.66 17.44
N GLY A 62 -3.84 -3.71 18.74
CA GLY A 62 -3.52 -4.85 19.59
C GLY A 62 -2.01 -5.09 19.68
N LYS A 63 -1.56 -6.27 19.21
CA LYS A 63 -0.14 -6.67 19.22
C LYS A 63 0.64 -6.24 17.96
N ILE A 64 -0.04 -5.70 16.95
CA ILE A 64 0.58 -5.38 15.66
C ILE A 64 0.86 -3.87 15.60
N ARG A 65 2.08 -3.50 15.16
CA ARG A 65 2.50 -2.10 14.98
C ARG A 65 2.55 -1.76 13.50
N PHE A 66 1.73 -0.80 13.07
CA PHE A 66 1.69 -0.33 11.69
C PHE A 66 2.44 0.98 11.52
N CYS A 67 3.21 1.10 10.44
CA CYS A 67 3.83 2.37 10.06
C CYS A 67 2.74 3.34 9.56
N ILE A 68 2.61 4.50 10.22
CA ILE A 68 1.64 5.54 9.80
C ILE A 68 1.83 5.91 8.33
N GLY A 69 3.08 5.95 7.85
CA GLY A 69 3.41 6.30 6.47
C GLY A 69 2.79 5.35 5.46
N CYS A 70 3.13 4.06 5.56
CA CYS A 70 2.70 3.04 4.61
C CYS A 70 1.23 2.68 4.77
N PHE A 71 0.77 2.53 6.01
CA PHE A 71 -0.60 2.10 6.31
C PHE A 71 -1.65 3.16 5.92
N VAL A 72 -1.31 4.45 5.96
CA VAL A 72 -2.24 5.51 5.54
C VAL A 72 -2.03 5.87 4.07
N GLY A 73 -0.77 6.02 3.64
CA GLY A 73 -0.44 6.51 2.31
C GLY A 73 -0.88 5.56 1.18
N TYR A 74 -0.61 4.26 1.30
CA TYR A 74 -0.95 3.32 0.23
C TYR A 74 -2.46 3.13 0.07
N PRO A 75 -3.25 2.88 1.13
CA PRO A 75 -4.70 2.78 0.98
C PRO A 75 -5.32 4.07 0.46
N ALA A 76 -4.84 5.25 0.88
CA ALA A 76 -5.32 6.52 0.35
C ALA A 76 -5.09 6.64 -1.17
N ALA A 77 -3.92 6.24 -1.67
CA ALA A 77 -3.64 6.23 -3.11
C ALA A 77 -4.55 5.25 -3.87
N PHE A 78 -4.72 4.02 -3.36
CA PHE A 78 -5.60 3.02 -3.99
C PHE A 78 -7.06 3.46 -4.00
N ILE A 79 -7.58 4.00 -2.90
CA ILE A 79 -8.94 4.53 -2.81
C ILE A 79 -9.12 5.69 -3.78
N ALA A 80 -8.15 6.60 -3.88
CA ALA A 80 -8.21 7.71 -4.81
C ALA A 80 -8.21 7.24 -6.27
N LEU A 81 -7.36 6.29 -6.65
CA LEU A 81 -7.37 5.69 -8.00
C LEU A 81 -8.71 5.03 -8.31
N PHE A 82 -9.25 4.26 -7.37
CA PHE A 82 -10.55 3.62 -7.51
C PHE A 82 -11.67 4.65 -7.71
N LEU A 83 -11.66 5.75 -6.94
CA LEU A 83 -12.66 6.82 -7.07
C LEU A 83 -12.54 7.56 -8.40
N ILE A 84 -11.32 7.83 -8.87
CA ILE A 84 -11.08 8.47 -10.18
C ILE A 84 -11.68 7.63 -11.30
N ASP A 85 -11.44 6.31 -11.27
CA ASP A 85 -11.95 5.37 -12.27
C ASP A 85 -13.46 5.17 -12.16
N PHE A 86 -13.97 4.91 -10.95
CA PHE A 86 -15.39 4.67 -10.68
C PHE A 86 -16.28 5.87 -11.07
N LEU A 87 -15.80 7.10 -10.85
CA LEU A 87 -16.51 8.32 -11.23
C LEU A 87 -16.19 8.79 -12.65
N ASN A 88 -15.37 8.05 -13.41
CA ASN A 88 -14.87 8.39 -14.73
C ASN A 88 -14.33 9.84 -14.82
N LEU A 89 -13.57 10.27 -13.81
CA LEU A 89 -13.05 11.65 -13.75
C LEU A 89 -12.02 11.95 -14.85
N ASN A 90 -11.48 10.91 -15.49
CA ASN A 90 -10.54 11.05 -16.61
C ASN A 90 -11.18 11.69 -17.85
N SER A 91 -12.50 11.56 -18.01
CA SER A 91 -13.26 12.18 -19.10
C SER A 91 -13.93 13.49 -18.66
N SER A 92 -13.71 13.93 -17.43
CA SER A 92 -14.34 15.12 -16.85
C SER A 92 -13.54 16.39 -17.18
N ILE A 93 -14.22 17.54 -17.09
CA ILE A 93 -13.60 18.86 -17.17
C ILE A 93 -12.54 19.11 -16.10
N LEU A 94 -12.50 18.26 -15.05
CA LEU A 94 -11.52 18.31 -13.97
C LEU A 94 -10.16 17.72 -14.37
N TYR A 95 -10.09 16.90 -15.41
CA TYR A 95 -8.87 16.18 -15.79
C TYR A 95 -7.64 17.09 -16.05
N PRO A 96 -7.77 18.25 -16.74
CA PRO A 96 -6.65 19.18 -16.91
C PRO A 96 -6.05 19.70 -15.60
N PHE A 97 -6.84 19.75 -14.52
CA PHE A 97 -6.39 20.23 -13.21
C PHE A 97 -5.69 19.14 -12.38
N PHE A 98 -5.68 17.87 -12.81
CA PHE A 98 -5.10 16.78 -12.03
C PHE A 98 -3.61 17.00 -11.74
N LEU A 99 -2.84 17.49 -12.72
CA LEU A 99 -1.43 17.79 -12.52
C LEU A 99 -1.25 18.85 -11.43
N THR A 100 -1.96 19.97 -11.52
CA THR A 100 -1.87 21.07 -10.55
C THR A 100 -2.27 20.60 -9.15
N LEU A 101 -3.38 19.89 -9.01
CA LEU A 101 -3.82 19.33 -7.73
C LEU A 101 -2.83 18.30 -7.19
N SER A 102 -2.24 17.48 -8.05
CA SER A 102 -1.21 16.52 -7.65
C SER A 102 0.00 17.21 -7.03
N ILE A 103 0.48 18.30 -7.63
CA ILE A 103 1.60 19.09 -7.13
C ILE A 103 1.24 19.71 -5.77
N ILE A 104 0.06 20.31 -5.64
CA ILE A 104 -0.41 20.92 -4.38
C ILE A 104 -0.45 19.87 -3.26
N PHE A 105 -1.04 18.71 -3.52
CA PHE A 105 -1.13 17.66 -2.51
C PHE A 105 0.22 17.01 -2.18
N LEU A 106 1.09 16.80 -3.16
CA LEU A 106 2.44 16.30 -2.93
C LEU A 106 3.32 17.32 -2.17
N ALA A 107 3.11 18.62 -2.40
CA ALA A 107 3.82 19.69 -1.70
C ALA A 107 3.55 19.71 -0.19
N THR A 108 2.47 19.06 0.28
CA THR A 108 2.25 18.85 1.72
C THR A 108 3.39 18.06 2.39
N PHE A 109 4.25 17.39 1.61
CA PHE A 109 5.51 16.82 2.11
C PHE A 109 6.39 17.84 2.86
N ILE A 110 6.36 19.13 2.48
CA ILE A 110 7.11 20.23 3.12
C ILE A 110 6.73 20.40 4.61
N LEU A 111 5.56 19.93 5.04
CA LEU A 111 5.19 19.92 6.47
C LEU A 111 6.13 19.06 7.32
N SER A 112 6.78 18.05 6.72
CA SER A 112 7.73 17.16 7.41
C SER A 112 9.02 17.88 7.84
N PRO A 113 9.79 18.53 6.94
CA PRO A 113 10.97 19.29 7.33
C PRO A 113 10.66 20.47 8.27
N LEU A 114 9.48 21.07 8.17
CA LEU A 114 9.01 22.12 9.09
C LEU A 114 8.67 21.60 10.51
N LYS A 115 8.80 20.30 10.77
CA LYS A 115 8.49 19.65 12.07
C LYS A 115 7.03 19.81 12.52
N LEU A 116 6.12 20.23 11.62
CA LEU A 116 4.68 20.35 11.88
C LEU A 116 4.01 18.98 12.03
N THR A 117 4.63 17.93 11.49
CA THR A 117 4.15 16.54 11.54
C THR A 117 4.42 15.85 12.88
N LYS A 118 4.89 16.57 13.90
CA LYS A 118 4.91 16.09 15.30
C LYS A 118 3.52 15.70 15.79
N ASN A 119 2.49 16.45 15.37
CA ASN A 119 1.10 16.09 15.65
C ASN A 119 0.68 14.91 14.76
N LYS A 120 0.25 13.81 15.38
CA LYS A 120 -0.19 12.59 14.69
C LYS A 120 -1.29 12.86 13.66
N LYS A 121 -2.25 13.75 13.97
CA LYS A 121 -3.34 14.11 13.05
C LYS A 121 -2.80 14.75 11.76
N ILE A 122 -1.90 15.73 11.90
CA ILE A 122 -1.25 16.42 10.77
C ILE A 122 -0.46 15.40 9.92
N LYS A 123 0.29 14.49 10.57
CA LYS A 123 1.03 13.43 9.87
C LYS A 123 0.10 12.51 9.07
N ILE A 124 -1.04 12.10 9.63
CA ILE A 124 -2.03 11.26 8.94
C ILE A 124 -2.62 12.01 7.74
N THR A 125 -3.12 13.23 7.95
CA THR A 125 -3.69 14.06 6.87
C THR A 125 -2.69 14.29 5.75
N GLN A 126 -1.44 14.58 6.09
CA GLN A 126 -0.36 14.73 5.11
C GLN A 126 -0.17 13.44 4.28
N LYS A 127 -0.16 12.26 4.91
CA LYS A 127 -0.01 10.99 4.18
C LYS A 127 -1.22 10.69 3.28
N ILE A 128 -2.43 11.07 3.69
CA ILE A 128 -3.63 10.99 2.84
C ILE A 128 -3.45 11.88 1.61
N PHE A 129 -3.09 13.15 1.80
CA PHE A 129 -2.88 14.08 0.68
C PHE A 129 -1.78 13.61 -0.25
N ILE A 130 -0.63 13.15 0.25
CA ILE A 130 0.42 12.58 -0.60
C ILE A 130 -0.11 11.39 -1.42
N GLY A 131 -0.90 10.49 -0.81
CA GLY A 131 -1.53 9.36 -1.51
C GLY A 131 -2.48 9.81 -2.62
N ILE A 132 -3.36 10.77 -2.34
CA ILE A 132 -4.28 11.36 -3.34
C ILE A 132 -3.48 12.05 -4.46
N GLY A 133 -2.46 12.84 -4.11
CA GLY A 133 -1.60 13.51 -5.08
C GLY A 133 -0.89 12.53 -6.00
N ALA A 134 -0.37 11.42 -5.47
CA ALA A 134 0.24 10.36 -6.27
C ALA A 134 -0.77 9.70 -7.24
N ALA A 135 -2.01 9.46 -6.79
CA ALA A 135 -3.07 8.90 -7.64
C ALA A 135 -3.48 9.85 -8.78
N LEU A 136 -3.61 11.15 -8.49
CA LEU A 136 -3.89 12.18 -9.49
C LEU A 136 -2.75 12.31 -10.51
N LEU A 137 -1.50 12.32 -10.04
CA LEU A 137 -0.32 12.36 -10.91
C LEU A 137 -0.26 11.15 -11.83
N TYR A 138 -0.46 9.95 -11.27
CA TYR A 138 -0.51 8.71 -12.04
C TYR A 138 -1.60 8.76 -13.12
N SER A 139 -2.82 9.15 -12.74
CA SER A 139 -3.96 9.24 -13.66
C SER A 139 -3.72 10.26 -14.77
N TRP A 140 -3.13 11.42 -14.43
CA TRP A 140 -2.76 12.45 -15.40
C TRP A 140 -1.70 11.97 -16.41
N ILE A 141 -0.69 11.23 -15.95
CA ILE A 141 0.32 10.64 -16.85
C ILE A 141 -0.32 9.61 -17.78
N LEU A 142 -1.29 8.82 -17.29
CA LEU A 142 -1.94 7.80 -18.10
C LEU A 142 -2.76 8.35 -19.28
N GLY A 143 -3.33 9.54 -19.18
CA GLY A 143 -4.06 10.16 -20.30
C GLY A 143 -3.23 11.14 -21.15
N LEU A 144 -1.90 11.10 -21.06
CA LEU A 144 -1.04 11.77 -22.07
C LEU A 144 -1.27 11.16 -23.47
N PRO A 145 -1.08 11.91 -24.57
CA PRO A 145 -1.34 11.46 -25.94
C PRO A 145 -0.24 10.51 -26.48
N ASN A 146 0.26 9.59 -25.66
CA ASN A 146 1.17 8.52 -26.08
C ASN A 146 0.49 7.15 -25.94
N PRO A 147 1.09 6.08 -26.50
CA PRO A 147 0.62 4.72 -26.25
C PRO A 147 0.57 4.39 -24.75
N ALA A 148 -0.45 3.64 -24.32
CA ALA A 148 -0.70 3.31 -22.91
C ALA A 148 0.51 2.67 -22.21
N ARG A 149 1.30 1.86 -22.94
CA ARG A 149 2.54 1.25 -22.44
C ARG A 149 3.60 2.29 -22.12
N THR A 150 3.76 3.30 -22.97
CA THR A 150 4.71 4.41 -22.76
C THR A 150 4.30 5.23 -21.56
N ASN A 151 3.02 5.60 -21.44
CA ASN A 151 2.52 6.34 -20.28
C ASN A 151 2.71 5.56 -18.97
N SER A 152 2.44 4.26 -18.97
CA SER A 152 2.65 3.40 -17.79
C SER A 152 4.13 3.35 -17.38
N SER A 153 5.05 3.26 -18.33
CA SER A 153 6.49 3.32 -18.06
C SER A 153 6.91 4.68 -17.50
N ILE A 154 6.41 5.79 -18.08
CA ILE A 154 6.66 7.14 -17.56
C ILE A 154 6.15 7.26 -16.12
N ALA A 155 4.92 6.81 -15.87
CA ALA A 155 4.31 6.87 -14.54
C ALA A 155 5.12 6.06 -13.52
N PHE A 156 5.58 4.86 -13.90
CA PHE A 156 6.44 4.04 -13.05
C PHE A 156 7.76 4.74 -12.73
N ILE A 157 8.45 5.30 -13.71
CA ILE A 157 9.73 6.00 -13.52
C ILE A 157 9.54 7.22 -12.60
N VAL A 158 8.53 8.05 -12.87
CA VAL A 158 8.24 9.25 -12.09
C VAL A 158 7.91 8.90 -10.63
N LEU A 159 6.99 7.95 -10.41
CA LEU A 159 6.63 7.52 -9.06
C LEU A 159 7.80 6.86 -8.33
N TYR A 160 8.61 6.05 -9.03
CA TYR A 160 9.80 5.43 -8.45
C TYR A 160 10.82 6.48 -8.00
N LEU A 161 11.08 7.51 -8.81
CA LEU A 161 11.97 8.60 -8.43
C LEU A 161 11.43 9.39 -7.23
N LEU A 162 10.13 9.72 -7.21
CA LEU A 162 9.50 10.41 -6.07
C LEU A 162 9.61 9.59 -4.78
N ILE A 163 9.28 8.29 -4.83
CA ILE A 163 9.40 7.39 -3.68
C ILE A 163 10.85 7.25 -3.24
N SER A 164 11.80 7.17 -4.17
CA SER A 164 13.23 7.07 -3.87
C SER A 164 13.73 8.33 -3.13
N ILE A 165 13.39 9.52 -3.60
CA ILE A 165 13.75 10.79 -2.94
C ILE A 165 13.15 10.83 -1.52
N LEU A 166 11.89 10.44 -1.38
CA LEU A 166 11.21 10.38 -0.08
C LEU A 166 11.89 9.41 0.89
N ASN A 167 12.27 8.24 0.39
CA ASN A 167 12.93 7.19 1.17
C ASN A 167 14.34 7.61 1.59
N VAL A 168 15.11 8.26 0.70
CA VAL A 168 16.43 8.82 1.05
C VAL A 168 16.28 9.88 2.13
N TYR A 169 15.34 10.81 2.00
CA TYR A 169 15.08 11.82 3.04
C TYR A 169 14.73 11.18 4.39
N HIS A 170 13.85 10.17 4.39
CA HIS A 170 13.49 9.46 5.61
C HIS A 170 14.66 8.66 6.21
N ALA A 171 15.49 8.03 5.38
CA ALA A 171 16.69 7.33 5.82
C ALA A 171 17.70 8.29 6.46
N LEU A 172 17.96 9.46 5.86
CA LEU A 172 18.82 10.49 6.44
C LEU A 172 18.27 11.04 7.76
N GLY A 173 16.95 11.30 7.82
CA GLY A 173 16.29 11.73 9.05
C GLY A 173 16.40 10.70 10.18
N PHE A 174 16.29 9.42 9.83
CA PHE A 174 16.48 8.31 10.77
C PHE A 174 17.94 8.22 11.25
N LEU A 175 18.91 8.27 10.34
CA LEU A 175 20.33 8.24 10.68
C LEU A 175 20.70 9.39 11.62
N ASN A 176 20.26 10.61 11.30
CA ASN A 176 20.50 11.77 12.16
C ASN A 176 19.93 11.60 13.57
N ALA A 177 18.72 11.02 13.70
CA ALA A 177 18.14 10.74 15.01
C ALA A 177 18.91 9.62 15.74
N CYS A 178 19.39 8.59 15.04
CA CYS A 178 20.20 7.52 15.62
C CYS A 178 21.53 8.04 16.16
N TYR A 179 22.23 8.91 15.44
CA TYR A 179 23.49 9.52 15.89
C TYR A 179 23.34 10.42 17.13
N THR A 180 22.12 10.86 17.45
CA THR A 180 21.84 11.63 18.68
C THR A 180 21.49 10.77 19.89
N CYS A 181 21.53 9.44 19.78
CA CYS A 181 21.30 8.53 20.89
C CYS A 181 22.60 8.24 21.66
N GLU A 182 22.48 7.90 22.95
CA GLU A 182 23.62 7.60 23.83
C GLU A 182 24.43 6.40 23.32
N THR A 183 23.75 5.41 22.74
CA THR A 183 24.34 4.22 22.12
C THR A 183 23.87 4.11 20.65
N PRO A 184 24.58 4.73 19.69
CA PRO A 184 24.19 4.69 18.29
C PRO A 184 24.34 3.27 17.72
N PHE A 185 23.30 2.78 17.05
CA PHE A 185 23.25 1.44 16.44
C PHE A 185 23.32 0.25 17.41
N ASP A 186 23.10 0.49 18.71
CA ASP A 186 22.98 -0.54 19.74
C ASP A 186 21.49 -0.78 20.02
N TRP A 187 20.92 -1.75 19.29
CA TRP A 187 19.47 -2.05 19.25
C TRP A 187 19.12 -3.42 19.83
#